data_AF-A0A101SK97-F1
#
_entry.id   AF-A0A101SK97-F1
#
_cell.length_a   1.000
_cell.length_b   1.000
_cell.length_c   1.000
_cell.angle_alpha   90.00
_cell.angle_beta   90.00
_cell.angle_gamma   90.00
#
_symmetry.space_group_name_H-M   'P 1'
#
loop_
_entity.id
_entity.type
_entity.pdbx_description
1 polymer ?
#
loop_
_entity_poly.entity_id
_entity_poly.type
_entity_poly.pdbx_seq_one_letter_code
_entity_poly.pdbx_strand_id
1 'polypeptide(L)'
;MDVAIVASQMFGASAAQVTYRRPDGIVEETILYEEDAHRLAEVTPGVQGGGFDADPGLFRPAAEALRIRMAARGDAMLAVSTSLLHPLPHLRTARRRRSCRP
;
A
#
# COMPACT_ATOMS: atom_id res chain seq x y z
N MET A 1 2.49 23.19 -2.50
CA MET A 1 1.69 22.73 -3.67
C MET A 1 0.28 23.10 -3.29
N ASP A 2 -0.16 24.26 -3.76
CA ASP A 2 -1.24 24.99 -3.11
C ASP A 2 -2.51 24.88 -3.95
N VAL A 3 -3.62 24.57 -3.29
CA VAL A 3 -4.95 24.55 -3.91
C VAL A 3 -5.57 25.93 -3.74
N ALA A 4 -6.07 26.51 -4.83
CA ALA A 4 -6.72 27.81 -4.80
C ALA A 4 -8.22 27.66 -5.01
N ILE A 5 -9.03 28.24 -4.13
CA ILE A 5 -10.48 28.30 -4.31
C ILE A 5 -10.79 29.33 -5.41
N VAL A 6 -11.55 28.91 -6.41
CA VAL A 6 -11.91 29.74 -7.58
C VAL A 6 -13.31 30.32 -7.40
N ALA A 7 -14.24 29.51 -6.87
CA ALA A 7 -15.61 29.92 -6.62
C ALA A 7 -16.21 29.10 -5.47
N SER A 8 -17.17 29.70 -4.76
CA SER A 8 -17.99 29.00 -3.77
C SER A 8 -19.43 29.50 -3.87
N GLN A 9 -20.39 28.59 -3.96
CA GLN A 9 -21.82 28.88 -4.01
C GLN A 9 -22.56 28.11 -2.93
N MET A 10 -23.36 28.81 -2.13
CA MET A 10 -24.21 28.19 -1.11
C MET A 10 -25.51 27.68 -1.73
N PHE A 11 -25.91 26.48 -1.33
CA PHE A 11 -27.23 25.90 -1.59
C PHE A 11 -28.00 25.79 -0.28
N GLY A 12 -28.81 26.81 0.01
CA GLY A 12 -29.55 26.89 1.27
C GLY A 12 -28.60 27.04 2.47
N ALA A 13 -28.96 26.42 3.59
CA ALA A 13 -28.21 26.52 4.85
C ALA A 13 -27.14 25.42 5.01
N SER A 14 -27.32 24.26 4.39
CA SER A 14 -26.56 23.05 4.76
C SER A 14 -25.72 22.44 3.63
N ALA A 15 -25.61 23.11 2.48
CA ALA A 15 -24.75 22.67 1.38
C ALA A 15 -24.02 23.83 0.72
N ALA A 16 -22.77 23.60 0.32
CA ALA A 16 -21.92 24.55 -0.38
C ALA A 16 -21.17 23.85 -1.53
N GLN A 17 -21.30 24.37 -2.75
CA GLN A 17 -20.48 23.97 -3.88
C GLN A 17 -19.19 24.78 -3.87
N VAL A 18 -18.07 24.10 -3.93
CA VAL A 18 -16.73 24.70 -3.95
C VAL A 18 -16.00 24.24 -5.20
N THR A 19 -15.61 25.21 -6.02
CA THR A 19 -14.76 25.02 -7.19
C THR A 19 -13.35 25.43 -6.83
N TYR A 20 -12.37 24.53 -7.05
CA TYR A 20 -10.98 24.79 -6.71
C TYR A 20 -10.03 24.36 -7.83
N ARG A 21 -8.87 25.03 -7.90
CA ARG A 21 -7.79 24.73 -8.83
C ARG A 21 -6.69 23.96 -8.10
N ARG A 22 -6.38 22.77 -8.60
CA ARG A 22 -5.27 21.92 -8.16
C ARG A 22 -3.92 22.51 -8.64
N PRO A 23 -2.79 22.22 -7.97
CA PRO A 23 -1.46 22.62 -8.44
C PRO A 23 -1.15 22.23 -9.89
N ASP A 24 -1.73 21.12 -10.37
CA ASP A 24 -1.57 20.61 -11.73
C ASP A 24 -2.36 21.41 -12.79
N GLY A 25 -3.04 22.49 -12.39
CA GLY A 25 -3.83 23.36 -13.25
C GLY A 25 -5.26 22.86 -13.51
N ILE A 26 -5.59 21.66 -13.06
CA ILE A 26 -6.92 21.05 -13.18
C ILE A 26 -7.88 21.81 -12.24
N VAL A 27 -9.03 22.20 -12.78
CA VAL A 27 -10.14 22.77 -12.00
C VAL A 27 -11.13 21.66 -11.71
N GLU A 28 -11.42 21.47 -10.43
CA GLU A 28 -12.39 20.50 -9.94
C GLU A 28 -13.44 21.18 -9.09
N GLU A 29 -14.53 20.47 -8.88
CA GLU A 29 -15.69 20.95 -8.14
C GLU A 29 -16.20 19.88 -7.21
N THR A 30 -16.63 20.28 -6.02
CA THR A 30 -17.21 19.39 -5.03
C THR A 30 -18.34 20.07 -4.28
N ILE A 31 -19.31 19.28 -3.82
CA ILE A 31 -20.37 19.76 -2.94
C ILE A 31 -20.03 19.29 -1.52
N LEU A 32 -19.92 20.25 -0.61
CA LEU A 32 -19.73 20.05 0.81
C LEU A 32 -21.07 20.16 1.52
N TYR A 33 -21.37 19.20 2.38
CA TYR A 33 -22.53 19.25 3.25
C TYR A 33 -22.12 19.62 4.67
N GLU A 34 -23.02 20.28 5.40
CA GLU A 34 -22.80 20.66 6.81
C GLU A 34 -22.52 19.42 7.68
N GLU A 35 -23.21 18.33 7.40
CA GLU A 35 -22.98 17.04 8.05
C GLU A 35 -21.58 16.48 7.80
N ASP A 36 -20.90 16.86 6.70
CA ASP A 36 -19.52 16.45 6.41
C ASP A 36 -18.47 17.40 7.01
N ALA A 37 -18.88 18.51 7.63
CA ALA A 37 -17.96 19.50 8.19
C ALA A 37 -17.02 18.90 9.26
N HIS A 38 -17.48 17.89 10.01
CA HIS A 38 -16.67 17.19 11.00
C HIS A 38 -15.48 16.42 10.40
N ARG A 39 -15.48 16.17 9.09
CA ARG A 39 -14.41 15.46 8.36
C ARG A 39 -13.35 16.43 7.82
N LEU A 40 -13.65 17.72 7.80
CA LEU A 40 -12.73 18.77 7.38
C LEU A 40 -11.82 19.14 8.56
N ALA A 41 -10.52 19.17 8.32
CA ALA A 41 -9.53 19.61 9.29
C ALA A 41 -8.71 20.74 8.66
N GLU A 42 -8.40 21.76 9.47
CA GLU A 42 -7.44 22.78 9.07
C GLU A 42 -6.06 22.15 8.90
N VAL A 43 -5.51 22.25 7.69
CA VAL A 43 -4.16 21.76 7.41
C VAL A 43 -3.18 22.89 7.72
N THR A 44 -2.26 22.65 8.65
CA THR A 44 -1.17 23.60 8.92
C THR A 44 -0.27 23.70 7.68
N PRO A 45 0.04 24.91 7.18
CA PRO A 45 0.95 25.07 6.05
C PRO A 45 2.29 24.40 6.35
N GLY A 46 2.67 23.42 5.51
CA GLY A 46 3.87 22.59 5.68
C GLY A 46 3.59 21.13 6.03
N VAL A 47 2.39 20.80 6.52
CA VAL A 47 1.96 19.41 6.70
C VAL A 47 1.36 18.94 5.38
N GLN A 48 2.21 18.38 4.50
CA GLN A 48 1.71 17.67 3.33
C GLN A 48 0.79 16.54 3.84
N GLY A 49 -0.49 16.59 3.47
CA GLY A 49 -1.51 15.65 3.95
C GLY A 49 -1.02 14.22 3.78
N GLY A 50 -0.70 13.57 4.91
CA GLY A 50 -0.22 12.18 4.98
C GLY A 50 0.76 11.82 3.86
N GLY A 51 1.85 12.59 3.73
CA GLY A 51 2.88 12.29 2.75
C GLY A 51 3.36 10.83 2.88
N PHE A 52 3.52 10.15 1.75
CA PHE A 52 4.18 8.85 1.68
C PHE A 52 5.69 9.05 1.84
N ASP A 53 6.10 9.49 3.04
CA ASP A 53 7.47 9.90 3.39
C ASP A 53 8.33 8.73 3.90
N ALA A 54 7.80 7.51 3.83
CA ALA A 54 8.53 6.29 4.16
C ALA A 54 9.78 6.15 3.29
N ASP A 55 10.88 5.71 3.91
CA ASP A 55 12.14 5.46 3.21
C ASP A 55 11.91 4.53 1.99
N PRO A 56 12.20 4.98 0.76
CA PRO A 56 12.02 4.17 -0.44
C PRO A 56 12.86 2.88 -0.42
N GLY A 57 13.98 2.86 0.32
CA GLY A 57 14.78 1.65 0.55
C GLY A 57 14.04 0.58 1.36
N LEU A 58 13.13 0.99 2.24
CA LEU A 58 12.31 0.10 3.07
C LEU A 58 11.00 -0.33 2.39
N PHE A 59 10.58 0.38 1.35
CA PHE A 59 9.32 0.08 0.67
C PHE A 59 9.29 -1.34 0.07
N ARG A 60 10.34 -1.74 -0.65
CA ARG A 60 10.43 -3.08 -1.26
C ARG A 60 10.40 -4.22 -0.22
N PRO A 61 11.24 -4.23 0.83
CA PRO A 61 11.19 -5.30 1.83
C PRO A 61 9.88 -5.30 2.63
N ALA A 62 9.29 -4.14 2.94
CA ALA A 62 7.99 -4.07 3.58
C ALA A 62 6.86 -4.63 2.70
N ALA A 63 6.87 -4.32 1.40
CA ALA A 63 5.93 -4.86 0.43
C ALA A 63 6.07 -6.37 0.26
N GLU A 64 7.31 -6.90 0.25
CA GLU A 64 7.54 -8.35 0.16
C GLU A 64 7.07 -9.09 1.43
N ALA A 65 7.32 -8.53 2.62
CA ALA A 65 6.82 -9.08 3.87
C ALA A 65 5.28 -9.11 3.88
N LEU A 66 4.63 -8.04 3.40
CA LEU A 66 3.18 -7.98 3.25
C LEU A 66 2.66 -9.02 2.25
N ARG A 67 3.35 -9.20 1.11
CA ARG A 67 3.02 -10.23 0.10
C ARG A 67 3.03 -11.62 0.70
N ILE A 68 4.08 -11.99 1.44
CA ILE A 68 4.19 -13.30 2.11
C ILE A 68 3.09 -13.48 3.16
N ARG A 69 2.88 -12.47 4.01
CA ARG A 69 1.87 -12.48 5.06
C ARG A 69 0.45 -12.65 4.51
N MET A 70 0.14 -12.01 3.39
CA MET A 70 -1.17 -12.11 2.75
C MET A 70 -1.32 -13.41 1.95
N ALA A 71 -0.25 -13.91 1.32
CA ALA A 71 -0.26 -15.22 0.67
C ALA A 71 -0.58 -16.35 1.68
N ALA A 72 -0.04 -16.26 2.89
CA ALA A 72 -0.34 -17.20 3.97
C ALA A 72 -1.80 -17.19 4.44
N ARG A 73 -2.54 -16.09 4.20
CA ARG A 73 -3.93 -15.93 4.66
C ARG A 73 -4.96 -16.50 3.68
N GLY A 74 -4.58 -16.69 2.42
CA GLY A 74 -5.44 -17.27 1.38
C GLY A 74 -5.20 -18.75 1.10
N ASP A 75 -4.15 -19.34 1.66
CA ASP A 75 -3.75 -20.71 1.37
C ASP A 75 -4.12 -21.65 2.52
N ALA A 76 -5.24 -22.38 2.34
CA ALA A 76 -5.71 -23.41 3.27
C ALA A 76 -4.73 -24.60 3.40
N MET A 77 -3.70 -24.68 2.56
CA MET A 77 -2.66 -25.72 2.53
C MET A 77 -1.29 -25.22 3.02
N LEU A 78 -1.16 -23.97 3.50
CA LEU A 78 0.12 -23.40 3.94
C LEU A 78 0.58 -23.88 5.34
N ALA A 79 -0.05 -24.92 5.89
CA ALA A 79 0.35 -25.54 7.14
C ALA A 79 1.25 -26.77 6.90
N VAL A 80 2.23 -26.69 6.01
CA VAL A 80 3.32 -27.68 5.98
C VAL A 80 4.65 -26.96 5.75
N SER A 81 5.27 -26.50 6.83
CA SER A 81 6.70 -26.22 6.79
C SER A 81 7.39 -26.70 8.06
N THR A 82 8.55 -27.32 7.82
CA THR A 82 9.52 -27.87 8.76
C THR A 82 9.11 -29.11 9.54
N SER A 83 9.10 -30.26 8.84
CA SER A 83 9.69 -31.45 9.44
C SER A 83 11.09 -31.61 8.84
N LEU A 84 12.11 -31.61 9.70
CA LEU A 84 13.43 -32.16 9.38
C LEU A 84 13.25 -33.68 9.22
N LEU A 85 12.67 -34.08 8.08
CA LEU A 85 12.59 -35.47 7.70
C LEU A 85 14.02 -35.92 7.41
N HIS A 86 14.62 -36.66 8.36
CA HIS A 86 15.81 -37.44 8.07
C HIS A 86 15.41 -38.47 7.01
N PRO A 87 15.94 -38.38 5.77
CA PRO A 87 15.49 -39.27 4.70
C PRO A 87 15.88 -40.71 5.05
N LEU A 88 14.93 -41.64 4.92
CA LEU A 88 15.20 -43.06 5.10
C LEU A 88 16.23 -43.53 4.06
N PRO A 89 17.16 -44.43 4.43
CA PRO A 89 18.39 -44.71 3.67
C PRO A 89 18.15 -45.34 2.29
N HIS A 90 16.94 -45.86 2.04
CA HIS A 90 16.63 -46.56 0.79
C HIS A 90 16.44 -45.60 -0.41
N LEU A 91 16.43 -44.28 -0.19
CA LEU A 91 16.19 -43.27 -1.24
C LEU A 91 17.35 -42.25 -1.38
N ARG A 92 18.59 -42.74 -1.30
CA ARG A 92 19.77 -42.05 -1.86
C ARG A 92 20.36 -42.87 -2.99
N THR A 93 19.92 -42.67 -4.22
CA THR A 93 20.66 -43.14 -5.41
C THR A 93 21.97 -42.36 -5.48
N ALA A 94 23.02 -42.93 -4.89
CA ALA A 94 24.38 -42.43 -5.02
C ALA A 94 24.78 -42.50 -6.50
N ARG A 95 24.76 -41.36 -7.18
CA ARG A 95 25.39 -41.19 -8.49
C ARG A 95 26.90 -41.31 -8.27
N ARG A 96 27.44 -42.54 -8.34
CA ARG A 96 28.90 -42.78 -8.33
C ARG A 96 29.49 -42.04 -9.53
N ARG A 97 30.26 -40.98 -9.28
CA ARG A 97 31.21 -40.45 -10.26
C ARG A 97 32.19 -41.58 -10.58
N ARG A 98 32.19 -42.09 -11.81
CA ARG A 98 33.31 -42.90 -12.30
C ARG A 98 34.53 -41.99 -12.32
N SER A 99 35.46 -42.22 -11.42
CA SER A 99 36.83 -41.71 -11.55
C SER A 99 37.49 -42.49 -12.69
N CYS A 100 37.47 -41.93 -13.90
CA CYS A 100 38.47 -42.27 -14.89
C CYS A 100 39.76 -41.52 -14.54
N ARG A 101 40.84 -42.25 -14.28
CA ARG A 101 42.22 -41.77 -14.41
C ARG A 101 43.22 -42.92 -14.24
N PRO A 102 44.42 -42.83 -14.82
CA PRO A 102 44.80 -42.22 -16.10
C PRO A 102 44.81 -43.25 -17.26
#